data_AF-A0A4Q5T625-F1
#
_entry.id   AF-A0A4Q5T625-F1
#
_cell.length_a   1.000
_cell.length_b   1.000
_cell.length_c   1.000
_cell.angle_alpha   90.00
_cell.angle_beta   90.00
_cell.angle_gamma   90.00
#
_symmetry.space_group_name_H-M   'P 1'
#
loop_
_entity.id
_entity.type
_entity.pdbx_description
1 polymer ?
#
loop_
_entity_poly.entity_id
_entity_poly.type
_entity_poly.pdbx_seq_one_letter_code
_entity_poly.pdbx_strand_id
1 'polypeptide(L)' 'NRYLGWPGQAPSYKVGQRIWEQVRDAWVREHGPDLKEFHRRALSLGSVGLDTLRATLV' A
#
# COMPACT_ATOMS: atom_id res chain seq x y z
N ASN A 1 -27.82 -4.53 0.21
CA ASN A 1 -27.66 -4.56 -1.27
C ASN A 1 -26.28 -4.15 -1.79
N ARG A 2 -25.53 -3.22 -1.18
CA ARG A 2 -24.21 -2.77 -1.69
C ARG A 2 -23.15 -3.88 -1.89
N TYR A 3 -22.94 -4.76 -0.91
CA TYR A 3 -21.90 -5.80 -1.00
C TYR A 3 -22.25 -6.98 -1.90
N LEU A 4 -23.55 -7.19 -2.16
CA LEU A 4 -24.04 -8.22 -3.09
C LEU A 4 -23.99 -7.74 -4.55
N GLY A 5 -23.97 -6.43 -4.80
CA GLY A 5 -23.91 -5.85 -6.15
C GLY A 5 -22.51 -5.55 -6.67
N TRP A 6 -21.47 -5.58 -5.82
CA TRP A 6 -20.09 -5.26 -6.24
C TRP A 6 -19.05 -6.15 -5.53
N PRO A 7 -18.78 -7.35 -6.06
CA PRO A 7 -17.87 -8.29 -5.44
C PRO A 7 -16.45 -7.72 -5.36
N GLY A 8 -15.75 -7.96 -4.24
CA GLY A 8 -14.36 -7.52 -4.02
C GLY A 8 -14.19 -6.06 -3.59
N GLN A 9 -15.21 -5.22 -3.72
CA GLN A 9 -15.13 -3.80 -3.33
C GLN A 9 -15.00 -3.60 -1.82
N ALA A 10 -15.75 -4.35 -1.01
CA ALA A 10 -15.71 -4.24 0.43
C ALA A 10 -14.38 -4.68 1.07
N PRO A 11 -13.75 -5.80 0.68
CA PRO A 11 -12.47 -6.20 1.26
C PRO A 11 -11.28 -5.33 0.82
N SER A 12 -11.38 -4.59 -0.30
CA SER A 12 -10.24 -3.83 -0.85
C SER A 12 -9.68 -2.80 0.12
N TYR A 13 -10.51 -2.22 0.99
CA TYR A 13 -10.06 -1.27 2.02
C TYR A 13 -9.09 -1.92 3.02
N LYS A 14 -9.46 -3.07 3.59
CA LYS A 14 -8.64 -3.74 4.61
C LYS A 14 -7.46 -4.48 4.00
N VAL A 15 -7.62 -5.05 2.80
CA VAL A 15 -6.52 -5.65 2.05
C VAL A 15 -5.49 -4.59 1.66
N GLY A 16 -5.93 -3.45 1.15
CA GLY A 16 -5.06 -2.32 0.80
C GLY A 16 -4.28 -1.80 2.00
N GLN A 17 -4.96 -1.56 3.14
CA GLN A 17 -4.29 -1.16 4.39
C GLN A 17 -3.19 -2.16 4.78
N ARG A 18 -3.50 -3.46 4.80
CA ARG A 18 -2.54 -4.50 5.21
C ARG A 18 -1.32 -4.53 4.31
N ILE A 19 -1.50 -4.47 2.98
CA ILE A 19 -0.37 -4.45 2.05
C ILE A 19 0.45 -3.18 2.25
N TRP A 20 -0.22 -2.06 2.53
CA TRP A 20 0.48 -0.80 2.74
C TRP A 20 1.39 -0.81 3.97
N GLU A 21 0.88 -1.34 5.09
CA GLU A 21 1.65 -1.57 6.32
C GLU A 21 2.84 -2.51 6.08
N GLN A 22 2.64 -3.59 5.31
CA GLN A 22 3.73 -4.53 5.00
C GLN A 22 4.86 -3.89 4.18
N VAL A 23 4.51 -3.06 3.19
CA VAL A 23 5.50 -2.34 2.37
C VAL A 23 6.25 -1.32 3.20
N ARG A 24 5.57 -0.60 4.10
CA ARG A 24 6.21 0.30 5.07
C ARG A 24 7.22 -0.44 5.93
N ASP A 25 6.80 -1.55 6.53
CA ASP A 25 7.64 -2.29 7.45
C ASP A 25 8.85 -2.89 6.73
N ALA A 26 8.70 -3.29 5.45
CA ALA A 26 9.82 -3.72 4.61
C ALA A 26 10.79 -2.58 4.28
N TRP A 27 10.26 -1.44 3.82
CA TRP A 27 11.06 -0.26 3.52
C TRP A 27 11.87 0.19 4.75
N VAL A 28 11.25 0.22 5.93
CA VAL A 28 11.92 0.60 7.19
C VAL A 28 13.05 -0.34 7.57
N ARG A 29 12.90 -1.65 7.32
CA ARG A 29 13.98 -2.63 7.57
C ARG A 29 15.20 -2.38 6.69
N GLU A 30 15.01 -1.88 5.48
CA GLU A 30 16.09 -1.70 4.50
C GLU A 30 16.68 -0.28 4.50
N HIS A 31 15.86 0.73 4.73
CA HIS A 31 16.22 2.15 4.56
C HIS A 31 16.24 2.93 5.89
N GLY A 32 15.84 2.30 7.00
CA GLY A 32 15.73 2.94 8.30
C GLY A 32 14.35 3.58 8.56
N PRO A 33 14.14 4.18 9.74
CA PRO A 33 12.80 4.53 10.24
C PRO A 33 12.23 5.86 9.73
N ASP A 34 12.81 6.49 8.70
CA ASP A 34 12.29 7.77 8.19
C ASP A 34 11.00 7.59 7.39
N LEU A 35 9.88 7.62 8.10
CA LEU A 35 8.55 7.50 7.50
C LEU A 35 8.17 8.69 6.62
N LYS A 36 8.80 9.86 6.78
CA LYS A 36 8.51 11.01 5.92
C LYS A 36 9.02 10.75 4.50
N GLU A 37 10.24 10.22 4.40
CA GLU A 37 10.82 9.85 3.11
C GLU A 37 10.05 8.71 2.44
N PHE A 38 9.65 7.70 3.23
CA PHE A 38 8.78 6.62 2.77
C PHE A 38 7.47 7.15 2.16
N HIS A 39 6.73 7.99 2.90
CA HIS A 39 5.47 8.55 2.42
C HIS A 39 5.67 9.42 1.18
N ARG A 40 6.74 10.21 1.14
CA ARG A 40 7.08 11.05 -0.01
C ARG A 40 7.27 10.20 -1.27
N ARG A 41 8.07 9.14 -1.20
CA ARG A 41 8.31 8.23 -2.35
C ARG A 41 7.03 7.54 -2.78
N ALA A 42 6.30 6.96 -1.84
CA ALA A 42 5.11 6.17 -2.16
C ALA A 42 3.98 7.01 -2.78
N LEU A 43 3.71 8.19 -2.23
CA LEU A 43 2.68 9.08 -2.76
C LEU A 43 3.10 9.69 -4.11
N SER A 44 4.40 9.84 -4.38
CA SER A 44 4.88 10.33 -5.68
C SER A 44 4.61 9.38 -6.85
N LEU A 45 4.33 8.10 -6.58
CA LEU A 45 3.95 7.12 -7.59
C LEU A 45 2.53 7.33 -8.13
N GLY A 46 1.69 8.09 -7.42
CA GLY A 46 0.28 8.28 -7.76
C GLY A 46 -0.57 7.03 -7.47
N SER A 47 -1.73 6.95 -8.12
CA SER A 47 -2.66 5.82 -7.94
C SER A 47 -2.21 4.63 -8.76
N VAL A 48 -1.49 3.69 -8.13
CA VAL A 48 -0.99 2.45 -8.75
C VAL A 48 -1.57 1.21 -8.09
N GLY A 49 -1.49 0.07 -8.77
CA GLY A 49 -1.81 -1.23 -8.18
C GLY A 49 -0.88 -1.58 -7.01
N LEU A 50 -1.38 -2.38 -6.06
CA LEU A 50 -0.62 -2.75 -4.86
C LEU A 50 0.65 -3.55 -5.15
N ASP A 51 0.65 -4.33 -6.24
CA ASP A 51 1.84 -5.07 -6.67
C ASP A 51 2.93 -4.13 -7.21
N THR A 52 2.54 -3.11 -7.98
CA THR A 52 3.45 -2.05 -8.45
C THR A 52 4.03 -1.27 -7.28
N LEU A 53 3.19 -0.92 -6.30
CA LEU A 53 3.64 -0.24 -5.08
C LEU A 53 4.72 -1.05 -4.34
N ARG A 54 4.51 -2.37 -4.20
CA ARG A 54 5.48 -3.26 -3.56
C ARG A 54 6.78 -3.32 -4.34
N ALA A 55 6.74 -3.59 -5.65
CA ALA A 55 7.94 -3.76 -6.49
C ALA A 55 8.78 -2.49 -6.65
N THR A 56 8.22 -1.32 -6.32
CA THR A 56 8.93 -0.03 -6.45
C THR A 56 9.57 0.42 -5.14
N LEU A 57 9.07 -0.05 -3.99
CA LEU A 57 9.50 0.40 -2.66
C LEU A 57 10.22 -0.68 -1.84
N VAL A 58 10.17 -1.93 -2.28
CA VAL A 58 10.84 -3.11 -1.69
C VAL A 58 11.56 -3.84 -2.80
#